data_AF-A0A7X5N4V2-F1
#
_entry.id   AF-A0A7X5N4V2-F1
#
_cell.length_a   1.000
_cell.length_b   1.000
_cell.length_c   1.000
_cell.angle_alpha   90.00
_cell.angle_beta   90.00
_cell.angle_gamma   90.00
#
_symmetry.space_group_name_H-M   'P 1'
#
loop_
_entity.id
_entity.type
_entity.pdbx_description
1 polymer ?
#
loop_
_entity_poly.entity_id
_entity_poly.type
_entity_poly.pdbx_seq_one_letter_code
_entity_poly.pdbx_strand_id
1 'polypeptide(L)' 'PVVFWDLYGQLGHPVRTTVSEMGPALLARILELNDTQSGVLDIVFKLADDRGLLLLDLDDLRALLGLVVEERKELSTSYG' A
#
# COMPACT_ATOMS: atom_id res chain seq x y z
N PRO A 1 -6.27 13.45 25.38
CA PRO A 1 -5.66 14.32 24.34
C PRO A 1 -5.91 13.72 22.94
N VAL A 2 -6.53 14.48 22.03
CA VAL A 2 -6.65 14.10 20.61
C VAL A 2 -5.53 14.84 19.87
N VAL A 3 -4.74 14.10 19.09
CA VAL A 3 -3.68 14.68 18.25
C VAL A 3 -4.09 14.48 16.80
N PHE A 4 -4.16 15.58 16.05
CA PHE A 4 -4.42 15.55 14.63
C PHE A 4 -3.12 15.29 13.86
N TRP A 5 -3.17 14.27 13.03
CA TRP A 5 -2.09 13.86 12.15
C TRP A 5 -2.21 14.58 10.81
N ASP A 6 -1.08 15.04 10.29
CA ASP A 6 -1.02 15.73 9.01
C ASP A 6 -0.09 14.99 8.05
N LEU A 7 -0.64 14.59 6.91
CA LEU A 7 0.07 13.92 5.83
C LEU A 7 1.04 14.87 5.10
N TYR A 8 0.74 16.16 5.06
CA TYR A 8 1.53 17.20 4.39
C TYR A 8 2.41 18.00 5.37
N GLY A 9 2.22 17.80 6.67
CA GLY A 9 3.00 18.45 7.73
C GLY A 9 2.84 19.98 7.80
N GLN A 10 1.71 20.53 7.34
CA GLN A 10 1.42 21.96 7.27
C GLN A 10 0.63 22.51 8.47
N LEU A 11 -0.32 21.74 9.01
CA LEU A 11 -1.33 22.14 9.99
C LEU A 11 -1.38 21.22 11.23
N GLY A 12 -0.63 20.11 11.24
CA GLY A 12 -0.63 19.14 12.34
C GLY A 12 0.71 18.42 12.53
N HIS A 13 0.72 17.41 13.41
CA HIS A 13 1.94 16.64 13.62
C HIS A 13 2.22 15.80 12.36
N PRO A 14 3.40 15.95 11.72
CA PRO A 14 3.71 15.22 10.51
C PRO A 14 3.66 13.72 10.81
N VAL A 15 2.89 13.00 10.00
CA VAL A 15 2.82 11.54 10.11
C VAL A 15 4.21 10.98 9.77
N ARG A 16 4.81 10.29 10.74
CA ARG A 16 6.03 9.50 10.55
C ARG A 16 5.62 8.03 10.51
N THR A 17 5.22 7.59 9.33
CA THR A 17 4.87 6.19 9.10
C THR A 17 5.35 5.76 7.73
N THR A 18 5.54 4.46 7.54
CA THR A 18 5.81 3.86 6.23
C THR A 18 4.51 3.34 5.59
N VAL A 19 4.52 3.12 4.29
CA VAL A 19 3.39 2.48 3.59
C VAL A 19 3.10 1.08 4.16
N SER A 20 4.14 0.33 4.53
CA SER A 20 4.01 -0.96 5.21
C SER A 20 3.28 -0.85 6.57
N GLU A 21 3.56 0.19 7.35
CA GLU A 21 2.89 0.40 8.64
C GLU A 21 1.43 0.87 8.50
N MET A 22 1.10 1.60 7.43
CA MET A 22 -0.29 1.98 7.14
C MET A 22 -1.13 0.75 6.76
N GLY A 23 -0.54 -0.16 6.00
CA GLY A 23 -1.20 -1.37 5.51
C GLY A 23 -2.26 -1.11 4.44
N PRO A 24 -2.73 -2.17 3.77
CA PRO A 24 -3.60 -2.04 2.61
C PRO A 24 -5.00 -1.51 2.96
N ALA A 25 -5.55 -1.88 4.12
CA ALA A 25 -6.90 -1.47 4.52
C ALA A 25 -7.03 0.04 4.77
N LEU A 26 -6.06 0.65 5.46
CA LEU A 26 -6.08 2.10 5.72
C LEU A 26 -5.84 2.87 4.43
N LEU A 27 -4.90 2.41 3.60
CA LEU A 27 -4.62 3.03 2.30
C LEU A 27 -5.80 2.94 1.35
N ALA A 28 -6.49 1.80 1.29
CA ALA A 28 -7.70 1.64 0.49
C ALA A 28 -8.78 2.65 0.89
N ARG A 29 -8.95 2.88 2.20
CA ARG A 29 -9.89 3.88 2.73
C ARG A 29 -9.47 5.32 2.42
N ILE A 30 -8.19 5.65 2.58
CA ILE A 30 -7.66 7.00 2.31
C ILE A 30 -7.77 7.35 0.82
N LEU A 31 -7.53 6.37 -0.05
CA LEU A 31 -7.58 6.52 -1.50
C LEU A 31 -8.98 6.30 -2.09
N GLU A 32 -9.97 6.05 -1.24
CA GLU A 32 -11.37 5.79 -1.63
C GLU A 32 -11.49 4.70 -2.72
N LEU A 33 -10.74 3.62 -2.55
CA LEU A 33 -10.70 2.51 -3.50
C LEU A 33 -12.01 1.71 -3.49
N ASN A 34 -12.41 1.22 -4.66
CA ASN A 34 -13.49 0.24 -4.76
C ASN A 34 -13.01 -1.18 -4.39
N ASP A 35 -13.93 -2.13 -4.30
CA ASP A 35 -13.66 -3.51 -3.88
C ASP A 35 -12.58 -4.18 -4.75
N THR A 36 -12.63 -3.98 -6.07
CA THR A 36 -11.64 -4.55 -7.01
C THR A 36 -10.25 -3.96 -6.77
N GLN A 37 -10.15 -2.64 -6.63
CA GLN A 37 -8.88 -1.95 -6.38
C GLN A 37 -8.29 -2.34 -5.02
N SER A 38 -9.16 -2.49 -4.01
CA SER A 38 -8.76 -2.94 -2.67
C SER A 38 -8.22 -4.37 -2.70
N GLY A 39 -8.88 -5.28 -3.42
CA GLY A 39 -8.38 -6.65 -3.59
C GLY A 39 -7.03 -6.72 -4.31
N VAL A 40 -6.80 -5.88 -5.33
CA VAL A 40 -5.48 -5.77 -5.97
C VAL A 40 -4.42 -5.25 -4.98
N LEU A 41 -4.77 -4.24 -4.18
CA LEU A 41 -3.87 -3.68 -3.18
C LEU A 41 -3.48 -4.72 -2.12
N ASP A 42 -4.43 -5.54 -1.65
CA ASP A 42 -4.16 -6.63 -0.72
C ASP A 42 -3.16 -7.65 -1.28
N ILE A 43 -3.30 -8.02 -2.57
CA ILE A 43 -2.37 -8.93 -3.25
C ILE A 43 -0.97 -8.31 -3.33
N VAL A 44 -0.88 -7.02 -3.64
CA VAL A 44 0.40 -6.29 -3.74
C VAL A 44 1.12 -6.28 -2.39
N PHE A 45 0.41 -6.01 -1.29
CA PHE A 45 0.99 -6.07 0.05
C PHE A 45 1.42 -7.47 0.45
N LYS A 46 0.59 -8.49 0.14
CA LYS A 46 0.96 -9.89 0.37
C LYS A 46 2.22 -10.30 -0.40
N LEU A 47 2.35 -9.85 -1.65
CA LEU A 47 3.55 -10.06 -2.45
C LEU A 47 4.79 -9.40 -1.85
N ALA A 48 4.64 -8.17 -1.32
CA ALA A 48 5.71 -7.48 -0.62
C ALA A 48 6.18 -8.30 0.60
N ASP A 49 5.23 -8.75 1.42
CA ASP A 49 5.52 -9.57 2.61
C ASP A 49 6.20 -10.89 2.25
N ASP A 50 5.68 -11.61 1.25
CA ASP A 50 6.23 -12.90 0.80
C ASP A 50 7.66 -12.76 0.23
N ARG A 51 7.99 -11.60 -0.35
CA ARG A 51 9.33 -11.26 -0.87
C ARG A 51 10.21 -10.53 0.14
N GLY A 52 9.72 -10.23 1.34
CA GLY A 52 10.45 -9.47 2.36
C GLY A 52 10.76 -8.02 1.95
N LEU A 53 9.92 -7.43 1.10
CA LEU A 53 10.05 -6.05 0.64
C LEU A 53 9.34 -5.11 1.62
N LEU A 54 10.06 -4.13 2.14
CA LEU A 54 9.50 -3.07 2.98
C LEU A 54 9.09 -1.89 2.09
N LEU A 55 7.83 -1.49 2.16
CA LEU A 55 7.30 -0.33 1.43
C LEU A 55 7.45 0.91 2.31
N LEU A 56 8.46 1.74 2.02
CA LEU A 56 8.74 2.93 2.80
C LEU A 56 7.83 4.09 2.38
N ASP A 57 7.61 4.22 1.08
CA ASP A 57 6.84 5.32 0.50
C ASP A 57 5.92 4.87 -0.64
N LEU A 58 5.23 5.84 -1.25
CA LEU A 58 4.29 5.59 -2.35
C LEU A 58 4.98 5.25 -3.67
N ASP A 59 6.26 5.57 -3.83
CA ASP A 59 7.01 5.23 -5.03
C ASP A 59 7.40 3.76 -5.02
N ASP A 60 7.73 3.20 -3.84
CA ASP A 60 7.89 1.75 -3.64
C ASP A 60 6.60 0.99 -4.00
N LEU A 61 5.45 1.46 -3.48
CA LEU A 61 4.15 0.86 -3.78
C LEU A 61 3.83 0.90 -5.28
N ARG A 62 4.14 2.01 -5.94
CA ARG A 62 3.91 2.18 -7.38
C ARG A 62 4.80 1.24 -8.20
N ALA A 63 6.07 1.10 -7.81
CA ALA A 63 6.99 0.17 -8.45
C ALA A 63 6.47 -1.27 -8.33
N LEU A 64 5.98 -1.66 -7.16
CA LEU A 64 5.45 -3.00 -6.92
C LEU A 64 4.15 -3.26 -7.70
N LEU A 65 3.26 -2.26 -7.80
CA LEU A 65 2.08 -2.33 -8.68
C LEU A 65 2.48 -2.54 -10.15
N GLY A 66 3.53 -1.86 -10.61
CA GLY A 66 4.10 -2.06 -11.95
C GLY A 66 4.60 -3.50 -12.15
N LEU A 67 5.36 -4.01 -11.18
CA LEU A 67 5.85 -5.39 -11.19
C LEU A 67 4.72 -6.41 -11.26
N VAL A 68 3.64 -6.21 -10.50
CA VAL A 68 2.46 -7.08 -10.53
C VAL A 68 1.81 -7.12 -11.91
N VAL A 69 1.84 -6.01 -12.65
CA VAL A 69 1.32 -5.96 -14.03
C VAL A 69 2.20 -6.76 -14.98
N GLU A 70 3.52 -6.67 -14.84
CA GLU A 70 4.49 -7.41 -15.67
C GLU A 70 4.45 -8.92 -15.40
N GLU A 71 4.38 -9.31 -14.13
CA GLU A 71 4.37 -10.72 -13.67
C GLU A 71 2.95 -11.31 -13.54
N ARG A 72 1.92 -10.60 -14.04
CA ARG A 72 0.50 -10.94 -13.81
C ARG A 72 0.17 -12.41 -14.00
N LYS A 73 0.71 -13.05 -15.06
CA LYS A 73 0.42 -14.46 -15.36
C LYS A 73 0.89 -15.39 -14.24
N GLU A 74 2.11 -15.22 -13.78
CA GLU A 74 2.71 -16.03 -12.72
C GLU A 74 2.04 -15.75 -11.37
N LEU A 75 1.80 -14.47 -11.08
CA LEU A 75 1.16 -14.04 -9.83
C LEU A 75 -0.30 -14.47 -9.74
N SER A 76 -1.03 -14.48 -10.86
CA SER A 76 -2.41 -14.97 -10.87
C SER A 76 -2.45 -16.41 -10.36
N THR A 77 -1.59 -17.30 -10.86
CA THR A 77 -1.54 -18.70 -10.40
C THR A 77 -1.23 -18.86 -8.90
N SER A 78 -0.49 -17.93 -8.30
CA SER A 78 -0.08 -18.02 -6.89
C SER A 78 -1.04 -17.33 -5.91
N TYR A 79 -1.77 -16.31 -6.36
CA TYR A 79 -2.60 -15.44 -5.51
C TYR A 79 -4.09 -15.41 -5.92
N GLY A 80 -4.47 -16.13 -6.98
CA GLY A 80 -5.82 -16.17 -7.54
C GLY A 80 -6.11 -17.41 -8.41
#